data_AF-A0A954HJ39-F1
#
_entry.id   AF-A0A954HJ39-F1
#
_cell.length_a   1.000
_cell.length_b   1.000
_cell.length_c   1.000
_cell.angle_alpha   90.00
_cell.angle_beta   90.00
_cell.angle_gamma   90.00
#
_symmetry.space_group_name_H-M   'P 1'
#
loop_
_entity.id
_entity.type
_entity.pdbx_description
1 polymer ?
#
loop_
_entity_poly.entity_id
_entity_poly.type
_entity_poly.pdbx_seq_one_letter_code
_entity_poly.pdbx_strand_id
1 'polypeptide(L)'
;MNKQELLEKLAPHNQEHLLAFWDELSPEEQQLLAREVECIDFDLVSELIARRAEKHQADDGRPGERAEPPQELVRQSQFLDEAFVESAAAAGNELLKAGKVAAILVAGGQGSRLGFDAPKGMFPIGPVSERPLFQILCEQVLARSRQAGCAIPYLIMTSAATHEPTVEFFQQKKFFGLPEDEVFFFQQASLPAVDD
;
A
#
# COMPACT_ATOMS: atom_id res chain seq x y z
N MET A 1 19.48 -11.05 -16.78
CA MET A 1 19.92 -12.43 -17.05
C MET A 1 19.66 -12.80 -18.51
N ASN A 2 20.39 -13.77 -19.06
CA ASN A 2 20.12 -14.38 -20.37
C ASN A 2 19.13 -15.56 -20.24
N LYS A 3 18.63 -16.09 -21.37
CA LYS A 3 17.63 -17.17 -21.38
C LYS A 3 18.06 -18.40 -20.56
N GLN A 4 19.33 -18.80 -20.65
CA GLN A 4 19.85 -19.98 -19.97
C GLN A 4 19.87 -19.79 -18.45
N GLU A 5 20.34 -18.63 -17.99
CA GLU A 5 20.34 -18.26 -16.57
C GLU A 5 18.91 -18.23 -15.99
N LEU A 6 17.94 -17.72 -16.76
CA LEU A 6 16.54 -17.71 -16.36
C LEU A 6 15.96 -19.13 -16.25
N LEU A 7 16.26 -20.01 -17.21
CA LEU A 7 15.85 -21.42 -17.14
C LEU A 7 16.42 -22.11 -15.89
N GLU A 8 17.68 -21.86 -15.54
CA GLU A 8 18.30 -22.41 -14.33
C GLU A 8 17.64 -21.91 -13.04
N LYS A 9 17.16 -20.65 -13.01
CA LYS A 9 16.38 -20.11 -11.89
C LYS A 9 14.97 -20.71 -11.83
N LEU A 10 14.32 -20.96 -12.97
CA LEU A 10 12.92 -21.39 -13.04
C LEU A 10 12.74 -22.90 -12.86
N ALA A 11 13.70 -23.71 -13.32
CA ALA A 11 13.60 -25.17 -13.30
C ALA A 11 13.37 -25.80 -11.92
N PRO A 12 14.03 -25.34 -10.82
CA PRO A 12 13.75 -25.85 -9.48
C PRO A 12 12.29 -25.67 -9.03
N HIS A 13 11.57 -24.70 -9.62
CA HIS A 13 10.19 -24.38 -9.30
C HIS A 13 9.17 -24.89 -10.33
N ASN A 14 9.63 -25.58 -11.38
CA ASN A 14 8.83 -26.00 -12.54
C ASN A 14 8.11 -24.83 -13.25
N GLN A 15 8.78 -23.67 -13.35
CA GLN A 15 8.21 -22.43 -13.90
C GLN A 15 8.81 -22.04 -15.27
N GLU A 16 9.41 -22.98 -15.99
CA GLU A 16 10.08 -22.72 -17.28
C GLU A 16 9.11 -22.23 -18.37
N HIS A 17 7.81 -22.52 -18.19
CA HIS A 17 6.75 -22.08 -19.09
C HIS A 17 6.67 -20.54 -19.22
N LEU A 18 7.18 -19.78 -18.25
CA LEU A 18 7.29 -18.32 -18.34
C LEU A 18 8.15 -17.85 -19.53
N LEU A 19 9.03 -18.71 -20.04
CA LEU A 19 9.89 -18.42 -21.20
C LEU A 19 9.39 -19.04 -22.51
N ALA A 20 8.15 -19.56 -22.54
CA ALA A 20 7.61 -20.27 -23.71
C ALA A 20 7.68 -19.45 -25.02
N PHE A 21 7.50 -18.13 -24.92
CA PHE A 21 7.51 -17.21 -26.07
C PHE A 21 8.80 -16.37 -26.18
N TRP A 22 9.84 -16.70 -25.42
CA TRP A 22 11.06 -15.88 -25.32
C TRP A 22 11.68 -15.52 -26.68
N ASP A 23 11.70 -16.47 -27.62
CA ASP A 23 12.34 -16.30 -28.93
C ASP A 23 11.49 -15.45 -29.89
N GLU A 24 10.24 -15.15 -29.54
CA GLU A 24 9.35 -14.25 -30.29
C GLU A 24 9.44 -12.80 -29.80
N LEU A 25 10.04 -12.57 -28.63
CA LEU A 25 10.19 -11.25 -28.02
C LEU A 25 11.32 -10.43 -28.66
N SER A 26 11.12 -9.12 -28.74
CA SER A 26 12.18 -8.17 -29.03
C SER A 26 13.24 -8.13 -27.90
N PRO A 27 14.45 -7.62 -28.16
CA PRO A 27 15.48 -7.51 -27.12
C PRO A 27 15.06 -6.67 -25.91
N GLU A 28 14.20 -5.67 -26.10
CA GLU A 28 13.67 -4.82 -25.03
C GLU A 28 12.67 -5.59 -24.16
N GLU A 29 11.76 -6.33 -24.79
CA GLU A 29 10.78 -7.19 -24.10
C GLU A 29 11.47 -8.34 -23.35
N GLN A 30 12.52 -8.94 -23.92
CA GLN A 30 13.34 -9.94 -23.24
C GLN A 30 13.98 -9.38 -21.97
N GLN A 31 14.52 -8.16 -22.02
CA GLN A 31 15.10 -7.51 -20.85
C GLN A 31 14.06 -7.19 -19.79
N LEU A 32 12.85 -6.76 -20.19
CA LEU A 32 11.75 -6.50 -19.28
C LEU A 32 11.32 -7.79 -18.57
N LEU A 33 11.03 -8.86 -19.32
CA LEU A 33 10.62 -10.15 -18.78
C LEU A 33 11.70 -10.73 -17.85
N ALA A 34 12.98 -10.62 -18.22
CA ALA A 34 14.08 -11.07 -17.37
C ALA A 34 14.07 -10.36 -16.00
N ARG A 35 13.84 -9.04 -15.98
CA ARG A 35 13.76 -8.27 -14.72
C ARG A 35 12.54 -8.67 -13.89
N GLU A 36 11.39 -8.89 -14.52
CA GLU A 36 10.18 -9.33 -13.81
C GLU A 36 10.38 -10.71 -13.17
N VAL A 37 10.94 -11.67 -13.90
CA VAL A 37 11.29 -13.01 -13.39
C VAL A 37 12.34 -12.92 -12.28
N GLU A 38 13.32 -12.03 -12.40
CA GLU A 38 14.34 -11.81 -11.38
C GLU A 38 13.73 -11.33 -10.06
N CYS A 39 12.73 -10.46 -10.11
CA CYS A 39 12.06 -9.89 -8.93
C CYS A 39 11.10 -10.86 -8.22
N ILE A 40 10.75 -12.00 -8.83
CA ILE A 40 9.87 -12.98 -8.20
C ILE A 40 10.67 -13.84 -7.20
N ASP A 41 10.15 -13.90 -5.98
CA ASP A 41 10.55 -14.86 -4.95
C ASP A 41 9.72 -16.13 -5.11
N PHE A 42 10.24 -17.08 -5.89
CA PHE A 42 9.53 -18.32 -6.21
C PHE A 42 9.40 -19.26 -5.00
N ASP A 43 10.33 -19.22 -4.05
CA ASP A 43 10.24 -19.97 -2.80
C ASP A 43 9.05 -19.48 -1.97
N LEU A 44 8.93 -18.16 -1.82
CA LEU A 44 7.79 -17.54 -1.14
C LEU A 44 6.47 -17.87 -1.84
N VAL A 45 6.40 -17.74 -3.17
CA VAL A 45 5.18 -18.08 -3.92
C VAL A 45 4.78 -19.54 -3.67
N SER A 46 5.74 -20.47 -3.74
CA SER A 46 5.50 -21.90 -3.50
C SER A 46 4.99 -22.17 -2.07
N GLU A 47 5.59 -21.51 -1.07
CA GLU A 47 5.18 -21.59 0.33
C GLU A 47 3.74 -21.08 0.53
N LEU A 48 3.39 -19.93 -0.08
CA LEU A 48 2.06 -19.35 0.03
C LEU A 48 0.98 -20.24 -0.61
N ILE A 49 1.28 -20.87 -1.75
CA ILE A 49 0.38 -21.82 -2.42
C ILE A 49 0.15 -23.05 -1.53
N ALA A 50 1.22 -23.64 -1.00
CA ALA A 50 1.12 -24.80 -0.11
C ALA A 50 0.27 -24.50 1.13
N ARG A 51 0.51 -23.35 1.77
CA ARG A 51 -0.29 -22.88 2.93
C ARG A 51 -1.76 -22.67 2.60
N ARG A 52 -2.09 -22.13 1.42
CA ARG A 52 -3.48 -21.98 0.97
C ARG A 52 -4.17 -23.35 0.88
N ALA A 53 -3.50 -24.35 0.29
CA ALA A 53 -4.03 -25.70 0.15
C ALA A 53 -4.27 -26.39 1.51
N GLU A 54 -3.31 -26.27 2.45
CA GLU A 54 -3.45 -26.81 3.82
C GLU A 54 -4.60 -26.15 4.58
N LYS A 55 -4.70 -24.83 4.52
CA LYS A 55 -5.73 -24.06 5.24
C LYS A 55 -7.13 -24.36 4.72
N HIS A 56 -7.30 -24.59 3.42
CA HIS A 56 -8.57 -25.06 2.86
C HIS A 56 -8.99 -26.45 3.35
N GLN A 57 -8.05 -27.33 3.72
CA GLN A 57 -8.35 -28.65 4.26
C GLN A 57 -8.68 -28.63 5.76
N ALA A 58 -8.11 -27.69 6.51
CA ALA A 58 -8.29 -27.56 7.95
C ALA A 58 -9.42 -26.60 8.37
N ASP A 59 -9.88 -25.71 7.48
CA ASP A 59 -10.96 -24.76 7.75
C ASP A 59 -12.33 -25.45 7.60
N ASP A 60 -13.07 -25.57 8.69
CA ASP A 60 -14.45 -26.06 8.69
C ASP A 60 -15.45 -24.99 8.20
N GLY A 61 -14.95 -23.87 7.66
CA GLY A 61 -15.72 -22.79 7.06
C GLY A 61 -16.43 -21.90 8.08
N ARG A 62 -16.18 -22.09 9.39
CA ARG A 62 -16.90 -21.40 10.47
C ARG A 62 -15.99 -20.65 11.46
N PRO A 63 -14.98 -19.88 10.99
CA PRO A 63 -14.13 -19.10 11.90
C PRO A 63 -14.92 -18.04 12.68
N GLY A 64 -16.01 -17.52 12.10
CA GLY A 64 -16.88 -16.54 12.76
C GLY A 64 -17.67 -17.10 13.94
N GLU A 65 -18.01 -18.39 13.95
CA GLU A 65 -18.76 -19.02 15.06
C GLU A 65 -17.89 -19.21 16.31
N ARG A 66 -16.56 -19.27 16.14
CA ARG A 66 -15.58 -19.38 17.22
C ARG A 66 -15.02 -18.02 17.67
N ALA A 67 -15.40 -16.94 17.02
CA ALA A 67 -14.91 -15.61 17.35
C ALA A 67 -15.58 -15.12 18.65
N GLU A 68 -14.78 -14.90 19.68
CA GLU A 68 -15.22 -14.27 20.92
C GLU A 68 -14.89 -12.77 20.90
N PRO A 69 -15.73 -11.91 21.51
CA PRO A 69 -15.42 -10.49 21.62
C PRO A 69 -14.15 -10.29 22.47
N PRO A 70 -13.33 -9.26 22.18
CA PRO A 70 -12.15 -8.96 22.98
C PRO A 70 -12.56 -8.58 24.41
N GLN A 71 -11.74 -8.97 25.39
CA GLN A 71 -11.99 -8.70 26.82
C GLN A 71 -11.94 -7.20 27.14
N GLU A 72 -11.02 -6.47 26.51
CA GLU A 72 -10.89 -5.01 26.63
C GLU A 72 -11.27 -4.36 25.30
N LEU A 73 -12.44 -3.72 25.27
CA LEU A 73 -12.96 -3.04 24.09
C LEU A 73 -13.03 -1.53 24.35
N VAL A 74 -12.12 -0.77 23.75
CA VAL A 74 -12.24 0.69 23.67
C VAL A 74 -13.19 1.03 22.52
N ARG A 75 -14.38 1.54 22.84
CA ARG A 75 -15.40 1.93 21.86
C ARG A 75 -15.12 3.34 21.30
N GLN A 76 -15.78 3.70 20.21
CA GLN A 76 -15.73 5.07 19.69
C GLN A 76 -16.25 6.08 20.73
N SER A 77 -15.75 7.32 20.66
CA SER A 77 -15.95 8.40 21.64
C SER A 77 -17.41 8.65 22.05
N GLN A 78 -18.39 8.37 21.18
CA GLN A 78 -19.82 8.52 21.50
C GLN A 78 -20.33 7.58 22.61
N PHE A 79 -19.53 6.58 23.01
CA PHE A 79 -19.83 5.63 24.10
C PHE A 79 -18.78 5.66 25.22
N LEU A 80 -17.88 6.64 25.20
CA LEU A 80 -16.81 6.79 26.20
C LEU A 80 -17.12 7.98 27.11
N ASP A 81 -16.65 7.89 28.35
CA ASP A 81 -16.65 9.00 29.29
C ASP A 81 -15.88 10.19 28.72
N GLU A 82 -16.41 11.40 28.88
CA GLU A 82 -15.80 12.64 28.38
C GLU A 82 -14.39 12.81 28.95
N ALA A 83 -14.20 12.52 30.24
CA ALA A 83 -12.88 12.62 30.88
C ALA A 83 -11.86 11.65 30.25
N PHE A 84 -12.29 10.46 29.83
CA PHE A 84 -11.43 9.54 29.13
C PHE A 84 -11.05 10.07 27.74
N VAL A 85 -12.02 10.61 26.99
CA VAL A 85 -11.77 11.21 25.66
C VAL A 85 -10.79 12.38 25.76
N GLU A 86 -10.97 13.26 26.75
CA GLU A 86 -10.05 14.37 27.02
C GLU A 86 -8.66 13.88 27.39
N SER A 87 -8.55 12.89 28.29
CA SER A 87 -7.27 12.30 28.67
C SER A 87 -6.55 11.65 27.49
N ALA A 88 -7.28 10.92 26.62
CA ALA A 88 -6.71 10.30 25.43
C ALA A 88 -6.27 11.36 24.41
N ALA A 89 -7.06 12.41 24.20
CA ALA A 89 -6.69 13.52 23.33
C ALA A 89 -5.45 14.28 23.85
N ALA A 90 -5.36 14.50 25.16
CA ALA A 90 -4.19 15.11 25.79
C ALA A 90 -2.94 14.25 25.57
N ALA A 91 -3.01 12.94 25.83
CA ALA A 91 -1.91 12.01 25.59
C ALA A 91 -1.47 11.99 24.12
N GLY A 92 -2.42 11.96 23.18
CA GLY A 92 -2.14 12.02 21.75
C GLY A 92 -1.46 13.33 21.33
N ASN A 93 -1.91 14.47 21.89
CA ASN A 93 -1.29 15.78 21.64
C ASN A 93 0.15 15.85 22.16
N GLU A 94 0.44 15.26 23.31
CA GLU A 94 1.81 15.20 23.84
C GLU A 94 2.72 14.34 22.94
N LEU A 95 2.21 13.22 22.41
CA LEU A 95 2.96 12.41 21.43
C LEU A 95 3.22 13.16 20.12
N LEU A 96 2.24 13.91 19.62
CA LEU A 96 2.37 14.75 18.43
C LEU A 96 3.44 15.83 18.61
N LYS A 97 3.38 16.59 19.72
CA LYS A 97 4.38 17.62 20.04
C LYS A 97 5.79 17.05 20.21
N ALA A 98 5.89 15.83 20.74
CA ALA A 98 7.16 15.13 20.94
C ALA A 98 7.72 14.49 19.66
N GLY A 99 7.07 14.66 18.49
CA GLY A 99 7.52 14.08 17.22
C GLY A 99 7.46 12.55 17.19
N LYS A 100 6.57 11.92 17.98
CA LYS A 100 6.45 10.46 18.11
C LYS A 100 5.35 9.85 17.23
N VAL A 101 4.82 10.62 16.29
CA VAL A 101 3.69 10.22 15.44
C VAL A 101 4.03 10.44 13.98
N ALA A 102 3.78 9.42 13.17
CA ALA A 102 3.81 9.48 11.71
C ALA A 102 2.45 9.04 11.17
N ALA A 103 2.13 9.45 9.95
CA ALA A 103 0.94 9.02 9.23
C ALA A 103 1.33 8.16 8.03
N ILE A 104 0.59 7.08 7.80
CA ILE A 104 0.77 6.21 6.63
C ILE A 104 -0.49 6.25 5.79
N LEU A 105 -0.34 6.55 4.49
CA LEU A 105 -1.38 6.44 3.49
C LEU A 105 -1.15 5.22 2.61
N VAL A 106 -2.14 4.34 2.56
CA VAL A 106 -2.17 3.20 1.63
C VAL A 106 -2.86 3.63 0.33
N ALA A 107 -2.06 4.01 -0.68
CA ALA A 107 -2.47 4.57 -1.96
C ALA A 107 -2.08 3.69 -3.17
N GLY A 108 -2.03 2.37 -3.00
CA GLY A 108 -1.69 1.44 -4.08
C GLY A 108 -2.75 1.26 -5.16
N GLY A 109 -3.99 1.70 -4.90
CA GLY A 109 -5.14 1.46 -5.78
C GLY A 109 -5.28 2.45 -6.92
N GLN A 110 -5.52 1.93 -8.13
CA GLN A 110 -6.00 2.72 -9.27
C GLN A 110 -7.47 3.13 -9.09
N GLY A 111 -7.86 4.23 -9.75
CA GLY A 111 -9.23 4.75 -9.78
C GLY A 111 -10.18 4.03 -10.74
N SER A 112 -9.83 2.86 -11.28
CA SER A 112 -10.54 2.20 -12.37
C SER A 112 -12.04 1.97 -12.10
N ARG A 113 -12.41 1.55 -10.88
CA ARG A 113 -13.82 1.37 -10.49
C ARG A 113 -14.63 2.68 -10.42
N LEU A 114 -13.96 3.83 -10.34
CA LEU A 114 -14.56 5.16 -10.42
C LEU A 114 -14.65 5.68 -11.87
N GLY A 115 -14.22 4.88 -12.86
CA GLY A 115 -14.08 5.35 -14.25
C GLY A 115 -12.96 6.38 -14.41
N PHE A 116 -11.95 6.33 -13.55
CA PHE A 116 -10.85 7.29 -13.53
C PHE A 116 -9.51 6.60 -13.80
N ASP A 117 -8.86 7.00 -14.88
CA ASP A 117 -7.61 6.40 -15.37
C ASP A 117 -6.37 7.07 -14.75
N ALA A 118 -6.36 7.13 -13.42
CA ALA A 118 -5.22 7.61 -12.64
C ALA A 118 -5.25 7.03 -11.21
N PRO A 119 -4.21 7.22 -10.40
CA PRO A 119 -4.24 6.89 -8.98
C PRO A 119 -5.47 7.47 -8.28
N LYS A 120 -6.14 6.67 -7.45
CA LYS A 120 -7.41 7.05 -6.80
C LYS A 120 -7.31 8.35 -6.00
N GLY A 121 -6.15 8.63 -5.40
CA GLY A 121 -5.93 9.85 -4.63
C GLY A 121 -6.00 11.14 -5.46
N MET A 122 -5.80 11.07 -6.79
CA MET A 122 -5.92 12.21 -7.70
C MET A 122 -7.37 12.52 -8.07
N PHE A 123 -8.32 11.65 -7.71
CA PHE A 123 -9.73 11.85 -8.04
C PHE A 123 -10.31 13.07 -7.30
N PRO A 124 -10.95 14.02 -8.01
CA PRO A 124 -11.57 15.20 -7.39
C PRO A 124 -12.81 14.78 -6.58
N ILE A 125 -12.80 15.06 -5.28
CA ILE A 125 -13.94 14.76 -4.39
C ILE A 125 -14.56 16.02 -3.77
N GLY A 126 -13.90 17.17 -3.91
CA GLY A 126 -14.48 18.45 -3.50
C GLY A 126 -15.58 18.90 -4.48
N PRO A 127 -16.87 18.98 -4.09
CA PRO A 127 -17.94 19.29 -5.03
C PRO A 127 -17.91 20.73 -5.56
N VAL A 128 -17.24 21.64 -4.86
CA VAL A 128 -17.10 23.06 -5.24
C VAL A 128 -15.64 23.41 -5.49
N SER A 129 -14.74 22.95 -4.62
CA SER A 129 -13.31 23.25 -4.70
C SER A 129 -12.55 22.38 -5.68
N GLU A 130 -13.18 21.30 -6.17
CA GLU A 130 -12.57 20.27 -7.02
C GLU A 130 -11.29 19.65 -6.44
N ARG A 131 -11.09 19.78 -5.12
CA ARG A 131 -9.89 19.27 -4.47
C ARG A 131 -9.81 17.75 -4.62
N PRO A 132 -8.64 17.22 -5.01
CA PRO A 132 -8.41 15.79 -5.07
C PRO A 132 -8.38 15.19 -3.66
N LEU A 133 -8.67 13.90 -3.55
CA LEU A 133 -8.61 13.18 -2.28
C LEU A 133 -7.25 13.35 -1.57
N PHE A 134 -6.13 13.29 -2.31
CA PHE A 134 -4.79 13.52 -1.76
C PHE A 134 -4.68 14.87 -1.06
N GLN A 135 -5.20 15.95 -1.66
CA GLN A 135 -5.11 17.28 -1.07
C GLN A 135 -5.86 17.33 0.27
N ILE A 136 -7.06 16.77 0.34
CA ILE A 136 -7.85 16.78 1.57
C ILE A 136 -7.14 16.03 2.69
N LEU A 137 -6.54 14.88 2.39
CA LEU A 137 -5.77 14.11 3.37
C LEU A 137 -4.49 14.83 3.80
N CYS A 138 -3.75 15.43 2.86
CA CYS A 138 -2.55 16.21 3.18
C CYS A 138 -2.87 17.44 4.04
N GLU A 139 -3.96 18.15 3.75
CA GLU A 139 -4.39 19.31 4.54
C GLU A 139 -4.77 18.92 5.97
N GLN A 140 -5.30 17.71 6.19
CA GLN A 140 -5.55 17.19 7.55
C GLN A 140 -4.23 16.96 8.31
N VAL A 141 -3.24 16.32 7.68
CA VAL A 141 -1.90 16.12 8.27
C VAL A 141 -1.25 17.47 8.57
N LEU A 142 -1.29 18.40 7.61
CA LEU A 142 -0.72 19.74 7.76
C LEU A 142 -1.39 20.53 8.90
N ALA A 143 -2.72 20.44 9.04
CA ALA A 143 -3.43 21.08 10.14
C ALA A 143 -3.01 20.52 11.51
N ARG A 144 -2.84 19.19 11.62
CA ARG A 144 -2.36 18.55 12.86
C ARG A 144 -0.92 18.89 13.17
N SER A 145 -0.06 18.91 12.17
CA SER A 145 1.33 19.34 12.30
C SER A 145 1.42 20.77 12.84
N ARG A 146 0.65 21.70 12.27
CA ARG A 146 0.57 23.10 12.73
C ARG A 146 0.06 23.22 14.17
N GLN A 147 -0.96 22.46 14.54
CA GLN A 147 -1.49 22.44 15.91
C GLN A 147 -0.48 21.90 16.93
N ALA A 148 0.31 20.90 16.53
CA ALA A 148 1.35 20.32 17.38
C ALA A 148 2.64 21.16 17.41
N GLY A 149 2.84 22.06 16.45
CA GLY A 149 4.11 22.77 16.27
C GLY A 149 5.26 21.85 15.86
N CYS A 150 4.95 20.65 15.33
CA CYS A 150 5.92 19.62 14.94
C CYS A 150 5.50 19.04 13.59
N ALA A 151 6.47 18.74 12.71
CA ALA A 151 6.19 18.04 11.47
C ALA A 151 5.68 16.62 11.75
N ILE A 152 4.77 16.13 10.92
CA ILE A 152 4.29 14.74 10.99
C ILE A 152 4.80 14.07 9.71
N PRO A 153 5.76 13.12 9.82
CA PRO A 153 6.21 12.34 8.69
C PRO A 153 5.03 11.65 8.01
N TYR A 154 4.92 11.79 6.69
CA TYR A 154 3.84 11.25 5.91
C TYR A 154 4.34 10.23 4.89
N LEU A 155 4.12 8.95 5.18
CA LEU A 155 4.54 7.84 4.35
C LEU A 155 3.41 7.44 3.41
N ILE A 156 3.64 7.53 2.10
CA ILE A 156 2.65 7.24 1.07
C ILE A 156 3.08 5.95 0.36
N MET A 157 2.36 4.87 0.65
CA MET A 157 2.53 3.58 -0.01
C MET A 157 1.79 3.59 -1.35
N THR A 158 2.47 3.27 -2.44
CA THR A 158 1.88 3.12 -3.78
C THR A 158 2.07 1.71 -4.32
N SER A 159 1.48 1.39 -5.47
CA SER A 159 1.83 0.19 -6.25
C SER A 159 2.81 0.57 -7.35
N ALA A 160 3.36 -0.43 -8.06
CA ALA A 160 4.14 -0.18 -9.28
C ALA A 160 3.35 0.69 -10.27
N ALA A 161 2.08 0.38 -10.49
CA ALA A 161 1.22 1.08 -11.44
C ALA A 161 0.78 2.48 -11.01
N THR A 162 0.96 2.87 -9.74
CA THR A 162 0.55 4.20 -9.24
C THR A 162 1.71 5.06 -8.75
N HIS A 163 2.94 4.55 -8.73
CA HIS A 163 4.07 5.23 -8.09
C HIS A 163 4.48 6.51 -8.81
N GLU A 164 4.99 6.43 -10.05
CA GLU A 164 5.45 7.63 -10.76
C GLU A 164 4.34 8.68 -10.89
N PRO A 165 3.10 8.35 -11.31
CA PRO A 165 2.04 9.34 -11.43
C PRO A 165 1.70 10.03 -10.09
N THR A 166 1.81 9.31 -8.97
CA THR A 166 1.57 9.88 -7.65
C THR A 166 2.70 10.83 -7.24
N VAL A 167 3.96 10.42 -7.41
CA VAL A 167 5.13 11.26 -7.07
C VAL A 167 5.11 12.55 -7.87
N GLU A 168 4.91 12.45 -9.19
CA GLU A 168 4.81 13.60 -10.09
C GLU A 168 3.68 14.54 -9.69
N PHE A 169 2.51 14.00 -9.36
CA PHE A 169 1.37 14.80 -8.93
C PHE A 169 1.66 15.58 -7.65
N PHE A 170 2.31 14.96 -6.67
CA PHE A 170 2.71 15.65 -5.44
C PHE A 170 3.72 16.76 -5.70
N GLN A 171 4.73 16.52 -6.53
CA GLN A 171 5.72 17.53 -6.93
C GLN A 171 5.04 18.72 -7.64
N GLN A 172 4.16 18.46 -8.61
CA GLN A 172 3.40 19.48 -9.32
C GLN A 172 2.53 20.33 -8.37
N LYS A 173 1.99 19.71 -7.31
CA LYS A 173 1.17 20.38 -6.30
C LYS A 173 1.98 20.91 -5.11
N LYS A 174 3.31 20.91 -5.18
CA LYS A 174 4.22 21.36 -4.11
C LYS A 174 3.88 20.72 -2.76
N PHE A 175 3.67 19.40 -2.79
CA PHE A 175 3.33 18.55 -1.64
C PHE A 175 2.11 19.04 -0.84
N PHE A 176 1.22 19.80 -1.48
CA PHE A 176 0.05 20.42 -0.85
C PHE A 176 0.39 21.27 0.39
N GLY A 177 1.62 21.80 0.46
CA GLY A 177 2.11 22.62 1.56
C GLY A 177 2.73 21.85 2.74
N LEU A 178 2.84 20.53 2.65
CA LEU A 178 3.69 19.75 3.55
C LEU A 178 5.18 20.01 3.24
N PRO A 179 6.08 19.94 4.25
CA PRO A 179 7.52 19.93 3.99
C PRO A 179 7.90 18.72 3.14
N GLU A 180 8.68 18.95 2.07
CA GLU A 180 9.06 17.89 1.12
C GLU A 180 9.91 16.79 1.77
N ASP A 181 10.78 17.17 2.72
CA ASP A 181 11.62 16.26 3.51
C ASP A 181 10.83 15.43 4.54
N GLU A 182 9.53 15.68 4.68
CA GLU A 182 8.62 14.95 5.57
C GLU A 182 7.63 14.07 4.79
N VAL A 183 7.73 14.00 3.46
CA VAL A 183 6.88 13.15 2.61
C VAL A 183 7.70 12.03 1.99
N PHE A 184 7.37 10.79 2.35
CA PHE A 184 8.13 9.61 1.94
C PHE A 184 7.28 8.70 1.06
N PHE A 185 7.69 8.49 -0.18
CA PHE A 185 7.03 7.52 -1.06
C PHE A 185 7.72 6.17 -0.98
N PHE A 186 6.94 5.10 -0.96
CA PHE A 186 7.45 3.74 -1.07
C PHE A 186 6.46 2.85 -1.82
N GLN A 187 6.98 1.85 -2.53
CA GLN A 187 6.16 0.90 -3.27
C GLN A 187 5.88 -0.34 -2.40
N GLN A 188 4.64 -0.80 -2.40
CA GLN A 188 4.31 -2.13 -1.91
C GLN A 188 4.84 -3.19 -2.88
N ALA A 189 5.18 -4.37 -2.35
CA ALA A 189 5.51 -5.53 -3.17
C ALA A 189 4.28 -6.03 -3.95
N SER A 190 4.51 -6.61 -5.12
CA SER A 190 3.52 -7.36 -5.89
C SER A 190 3.80 -8.85 -5.81
N LEU A 191 2.75 -9.65 -5.83
CA LEU A 191 2.84 -11.10 -6.03
C LEU A 191 2.29 -11.44 -7.41
N PRO A 192 2.84 -12.45 -8.11
CA PRO A 192 2.28 -12.91 -9.37
C PRO A 192 0.89 -13.50 -9.14
N ALA A 193 0.03 -13.37 -10.16
CA ALA A 193 -1.18 -14.17 -10.23
C ALA A 193 -0.79 -15.62 -10.54
N VAL A 194 -1.45 -16.57 -9.89
CA VAL A 194 -1.22 -18.01 -10.06
C VAL A 194 -2.54 -18.68 -10.44
N ASP A 195 -2.44 -19.82 -11.11
CA ASP A 195 -3.60 -20.68 -11.38
C ASP A 195 -4.09 -21.37 -10.09
N ASP A 196 -5.23 -22.06 -10.21
CA ASP A 196 -5.85 -22.84 -9.12
C ASP A 196 -5.27 -24.25 -9.01
#